data_AF-A0A7Z9QU10-F1
#
_entry.id   AF-A0A7Z9QU10-F1
#
_cell.length_a   1.000
_cell.length_b   1.000
_cell.length_c   1.000
_cell.angle_alpha   90.00
_cell.angle_beta   90.00
_cell.angle_gamma   90.00
#
_symmetry.space_group_name_H-M   'P 1'
#
loop_
_entity.id
_entity.type
_entity.pdbx_description
1 polymer ?
#
loop_
_entity_poly.entity_id
_entity_poly.type
_entity_poly.pdbx_seq_one_letter_code
_entity_poly.pdbx_strand_id
1 'polypeptide(L)'
;MPDTEGTPDKKGFDLAFGFYDQGRAHTYYPHYLYHNSEPIPIPENYGFDMETTYQHTRTPAGLHVYDDEGQLIPHGVADPKRAKNSEDLCYQKAIDFIDQHHQQPFFLYYATQLPHGPCITSNLGQFKDRPWLQKHKEWASMITHLDRHVGGLLDRLRQYEIFDNTLIIFASDNGYAHWGYMGRQKYADDPLFRNKGPWRGGKFIAWEGGVRIPMFVH
;
A
#
# COMPACT_ATOMS: atom_id res chain seq x y z
N MET A 1 11.51 -8.87 -13.62
CA MET A 1 12.06 -10.19 -13.99
C MET A 1 10.91 -11.19 -14.18
N PRO A 2 10.20 -11.15 -15.33
CA PRO A 2 9.12 -12.11 -15.64
C PRO A 2 9.64 -13.49 -16.10
N ASP A 3 10.87 -13.57 -16.62
CA ASP A 3 11.44 -14.80 -17.18
C ASP A 3 12.09 -15.72 -16.14
N THR A 4 11.97 -15.41 -14.85
CA THR A 4 12.54 -16.26 -13.79
C THR A 4 11.57 -17.36 -13.40
N GLU A 5 12.11 -18.44 -12.83
CA GLU A 5 11.27 -19.50 -12.24
C GLU A 5 10.55 -19.04 -10.97
N GLY A 6 10.91 -17.87 -10.41
CA GLY A 6 10.42 -17.37 -9.12
C GLY A 6 9.09 -16.64 -9.16
N THR A 7 8.45 -16.49 -10.33
CA THR A 7 7.17 -15.76 -10.43
C THR A 7 6.03 -16.59 -9.80
N PRO A 8 5.04 -15.97 -9.12
CA PRO A 8 4.04 -16.73 -8.36
C PRO A 8 3.19 -17.67 -9.23
N ASP A 9 2.91 -17.29 -10.47
CA ASP A 9 2.23 -18.11 -11.49
C ASP A 9 2.99 -19.41 -11.82
N LYS A 10 4.32 -19.43 -11.63
CA LYS A 10 5.15 -20.63 -11.77
C LYS A 10 5.34 -21.39 -10.45
N LYS A 11 4.73 -20.89 -9.35
CA LYS A 11 4.81 -21.43 -7.99
C LYS A 11 3.45 -21.88 -7.43
N GLY A 12 2.49 -22.11 -8.31
CA GLY A 12 1.19 -22.69 -7.95
C GLY A 12 0.10 -21.67 -7.61
N PHE A 13 0.31 -20.38 -7.86
CA PHE A 13 -0.76 -19.39 -7.82
C PHE A 13 -1.47 -19.34 -9.18
N ASP A 14 -2.79 -19.51 -9.19
CA ASP A 14 -3.60 -19.35 -10.42
C ASP A 14 -3.63 -17.89 -10.90
N LEU A 15 -3.52 -16.95 -9.96
CA LEU A 15 -3.52 -15.51 -10.20
C LEU A 15 -2.46 -14.83 -9.35
N ALA A 16 -1.64 -14.01 -10.01
CA ALA A 16 -0.65 -13.12 -9.43
C ALA A 16 -0.77 -11.74 -10.09
N PHE A 17 -1.04 -10.71 -9.28
CA PHE A 17 -1.15 -9.34 -9.76
C PHE A 17 -0.35 -8.38 -8.87
N GLY A 18 0.53 -7.58 -9.46
CA GLY A 18 1.33 -6.60 -8.70
C GLY A 18 2.73 -6.36 -9.26
N PHE A 19 3.75 -6.47 -8.40
CA PHE A 19 5.12 -6.08 -8.70
C PHE A 19 6.09 -7.25 -8.62
N TYR A 20 7.16 -7.21 -9.43
CA TYR A 20 8.31 -8.11 -9.32
C TYR A 20 9.61 -7.39 -8.91
N ASP A 21 9.55 -6.09 -8.64
CA ASP A 21 10.69 -5.31 -8.19
C ASP A 21 10.30 -4.23 -7.19
N GLN A 22 11.22 -3.95 -6.27
CA GLN A 22 11.06 -2.93 -5.24
C GLN A 22 11.03 -1.50 -5.78
N GLY A 23 11.64 -1.24 -6.95
CA GLY A 23 11.73 0.10 -7.51
C GLY A 23 10.35 0.63 -7.87
N ARG A 24 9.57 -0.16 -8.62
CA ARG A 24 8.18 0.15 -8.98
C ARG A 24 7.23 0.02 -7.81
N ALA A 25 7.47 -0.93 -6.91
CA ALA A 25 6.67 -1.08 -5.69
C ALA A 25 6.84 0.10 -4.71
N HIS A 26 7.72 1.08 -4.97
CA HIS A 26 7.89 2.27 -4.13
C HIS A 26 7.24 3.53 -4.71
N THR A 27 6.33 3.44 -5.67
CA THR A 27 5.90 4.66 -6.40
C THR A 27 4.40 4.93 -6.34
N TYR A 28 3.60 3.93 -5.99
CA TYR A 28 2.13 3.94 -6.00
C TYR A 28 1.47 4.31 -7.34
N TYR A 29 2.23 4.82 -8.32
CA TYR A 29 1.77 5.19 -9.67
C TYR A 29 2.73 4.62 -10.72
N PRO A 30 2.89 3.28 -10.79
CA PRO A 30 3.79 2.66 -11.75
C PRO A 30 3.23 2.77 -13.17
N HIS A 31 4.13 2.71 -14.16
CA HIS A 31 3.74 2.70 -15.58
C HIS A 31 3.13 1.36 -16.02
N TYR A 32 3.28 0.30 -15.24
CA TYR A 32 2.69 -1.01 -15.48
C TYR A 32 2.71 -1.86 -14.19
N LEU A 33 1.85 -2.86 -14.14
CA LEU A 33 1.87 -3.96 -13.15
C LEU A 33 2.05 -5.29 -13.88
N TYR A 34 2.31 -6.37 -13.18
CA TYR A 34 2.31 -7.72 -13.77
C TYR A 34 0.99 -8.41 -13.47
N HIS A 35 0.47 -9.14 -14.45
CA HIS A 35 -0.58 -10.14 -14.30
C HIS A 35 -0.04 -11.46 -14.85
N ASN A 36 0.22 -12.45 -13.99
CA ASN A 36 0.78 -13.76 -14.36
C ASN A 36 1.94 -13.66 -15.36
N SER A 37 3.07 -13.10 -14.91
CA SER A 37 4.28 -12.84 -15.72
C SER A 37 4.13 -11.84 -16.87
N GLU A 38 2.91 -11.48 -17.27
CA GLU A 38 2.66 -10.51 -18.34
C GLU A 38 2.58 -9.08 -17.79
N PRO A 39 3.35 -8.13 -18.34
CA PRO A 39 3.22 -6.73 -17.96
C PRO A 39 1.93 -6.13 -18.53
N ILE A 40 1.15 -5.50 -17.67
CA ILE A 40 -0.08 -4.76 -17.96
C ILE A 40 0.23 -3.26 -17.89
N PRO A 41 0.32 -2.56 -19.03
CA PRO A 41 0.58 -1.13 -19.06
C PRO A 41 -0.51 -0.31 -18.38
N ILE A 42 -0.11 0.80 -17.77
CA ILE A 42 -0.98 1.81 -17.17
C ILE A 42 -0.68 3.16 -17.85
N PRO A 43 -1.23 3.41 -19.05
CA PRO A 43 -0.93 4.61 -19.82
C PRO A 43 -1.27 5.91 -19.07
N GLU A 44 -2.25 5.87 -18.16
CA GLU A 44 -2.63 7.04 -17.37
C GLU A 44 -1.56 7.48 -16.37
N ASN A 45 -0.58 6.62 -16.05
CA ASN A 45 0.54 6.95 -15.19
C ASN A 45 1.78 7.35 -15.98
N TYR A 46 1.75 7.31 -17.32
CA TYR A 46 2.91 7.68 -18.13
C TYR A 46 3.32 9.13 -17.86
N GLY A 47 4.63 9.33 -17.69
CA GLY A 47 5.21 10.60 -17.27
C GLY A 47 5.39 10.73 -15.76
N PHE A 48 4.78 9.88 -14.93
CA PHE A 48 5.02 9.91 -13.49
C PHE A 48 6.52 9.79 -13.17
N ASP A 49 7.06 10.80 -12.51
CA ASP A 49 8.48 10.89 -12.19
C ASP A 49 8.79 10.13 -10.89
N MET A 50 8.97 8.82 -11.05
CA MET A 50 9.24 7.88 -9.97
C MET A 50 10.53 8.22 -9.20
N GLU A 51 11.58 8.60 -9.91
CA GLU A 51 12.89 8.85 -9.31
C GLU A 51 12.86 10.11 -8.45
N THR A 52 12.40 11.23 -9.02
CA THR A 52 12.32 12.50 -8.31
C THR A 52 11.37 12.40 -7.12
N THR A 53 10.20 11.77 -7.30
CA THR A 53 9.25 11.57 -6.21
C THR A 53 9.88 10.74 -5.08
N TYR A 54 10.53 9.62 -5.40
CA TYR A 54 11.15 8.78 -4.39
C TYR A 54 12.34 9.44 -3.67
N GLN A 55 13.11 10.29 -4.36
CA GLN A 55 14.21 11.04 -3.74
C GLN A 55 13.68 12.13 -2.78
N HIS A 56 12.69 12.91 -3.21
CA HIS A 56 12.21 14.05 -2.44
C HIS A 56 11.25 13.68 -1.31
N THR A 57 10.57 12.54 -1.42
CA THR A 57 9.77 11.96 -0.34
C THR A 57 10.57 11.56 0.88
N ARG A 58 11.90 11.51 0.79
CA ARG A 58 12.79 11.34 1.94
C ARG A 58 13.02 12.64 2.72
N THR A 59 12.51 13.77 2.23
CA THR A 59 12.60 15.07 2.89
C THR A 59 11.25 15.48 3.50
N PRO A 60 11.23 16.21 4.63
CA PRO A 60 9.99 16.72 5.22
C PRO A 60 9.20 17.69 4.35
N ALA A 61 9.90 18.45 3.49
CA ALA A 61 9.27 19.37 2.55
C ALA A 61 8.48 18.63 1.47
N GLY A 62 9.00 17.48 1.00
CA GLY A 62 8.36 16.64 -0.02
C GLY A 62 8.14 17.36 -1.36
N LEU A 63 7.55 16.64 -2.33
CA LEU A 63 7.08 17.21 -3.60
C LEU A 63 5.57 16.99 -3.81
N HIS A 64 4.87 16.51 -2.79
CA HIS A 64 3.46 16.14 -2.95
C HIS A 64 2.59 17.38 -2.87
N VAL A 65 1.93 17.66 -3.98
CA VAL A 65 0.93 18.71 -4.08
C VAL A 65 -0.43 18.03 -4.09
N TYR A 66 -1.38 18.61 -3.35
CA TYR A 66 -2.76 18.17 -3.32
C TYR A 66 -3.66 19.34 -3.73
N ASP A 67 -4.75 19.05 -4.42
CA ASP A 67 -5.76 20.05 -4.79
C ASP A 67 -6.65 20.46 -3.59
N ASP A 68 -7.64 21.31 -3.86
CA ASP A 68 -8.58 21.84 -2.86
C ASP A 68 -9.54 20.77 -2.31
N GLU A 69 -9.63 19.61 -2.94
CA GLU A 69 -10.34 18.43 -2.45
C GLU A 69 -9.40 17.43 -1.73
N GLY A 70 -8.10 17.69 -1.75
CA GLY A 70 -7.08 16.85 -1.12
C GLY A 70 -6.69 15.65 -1.97
N GLN A 71 -6.97 15.65 -3.27
CA GLN A 71 -6.48 14.67 -4.23
C GLN A 71 -5.03 14.97 -4.59
N LEU A 72 -4.21 13.95 -4.71
CA LEU A 72 -2.82 14.09 -5.13
C LEU A 72 -2.75 14.59 -6.58
N ILE A 73 -1.83 15.52 -6.84
CA ILE A 73 -1.38 15.88 -8.19
C ILE A 73 -0.04 15.15 -8.41
N PRO A 74 -0.04 13.99 -9.10
CA PRO A 74 1.16 13.17 -9.23
C PRO A 74 2.14 13.82 -10.20
N HIS A 75 3.37 14.07 -9.73
CA HIS A 75 4.37 14.80 -10.48
C HIS A 75 4.73 14.09 -11.80
N GLY A 76 4.57 14.82 -12.91
CA GLY A 76 4.87 14.34 -14.26
C GLY A 76 3.72 13.63 -14.98
N VAL A 77 2.60 13.34 -14.31
CA VAL A 77 1.41 12.78 -14.99
C VAL A 77 0.67 13.89 -15.73
N ALA A 78 0.38 13.66 -17.01
CA ALA A 78 -0.26 14.66 -17.88
C ALA A 78 -1.70 15.01 -17.47
N ASP A 79 -2.47 14.01 -17.03
CA ASP A 79 -3.82 14.20 -16.47
C ASP A 79 -3.88 13.59 -15.06
N PRO A 80 -3.58 14.38 -14.02
CA PRO A 80 -3.62 13.94 -12.62
C PRO A 80 -4.90 13.21 -12.22
N LYS A 81 -6.06 13.59 -12.79
CA LYS A 81 -7.37 13.01 -12.43
C LYS A 81 -7.55 11.60 -12.96
N ARG A 82 -6.74 11.19 -13.94
CA ARG A 82 -6.76 9.84 -14.52
C ARG A 82 -5.69 8.92 -13.95
N ALA A 83 -4.76 9.45 -13.16
CA ALA A 83 -3.71 8.67 -12.54
C ALA A 83 -4.30 7.52 -11.72
N LYS A 84 -3.71 6.33 -11.84
CA LYS A 84 -4.17 5.12 -11.17
C LYS A 84 -3.20 4.71 -10.08
N ASN A 85 -3.71 4.65 -8.85
CA ASN A 85 -2.95 4.15 -7.73
C ASN A 85 -2.84 2.61 -7.80
N SER A 86 -1.63 2.07 -7.68
CA SER A 86 -1.41 0.62 -7.79
C SER A 86 -2.05 -0.18 -6.67
N GLU A 87 -2.18 0.38 -5.47
CA GLU A 87 -2.90 -0.28 -4.37
C GLU A 87 -4.39 -0.44 -4.73
N ASP A 88 -5.01 0.58 -5.33
CA ASP A 88 -6.42 0.51 -5.78
C ASP A 88 -6.60 -0.56 -6.85
N LEU A 89 -5.64 -0.68 -7.77
CA LEU A 89 -5.64 -1.71 -8.81
C LEU A 89 -5.49 -3.12 -8.21
N CYS A 90 -4.57 -3.30 -7.26
CA CYS A 90 -4.38 -4.57 -6.56
C CYS A 90 -5.61 -4.96 -5.74
N TYR A 91 -6.19 -4.00 -5.01
CA TYR A 91 -7.43 -4.19 -4.26
C TYR A 91 -8.58 -4.61 -5.18
N GLN A 92 -8.76 -3.92 -6.31
CA GLN A 92 -9.80 -4.30 -7.26
C GLN A 92 -9.57 -5.72 -7.80
N LYS A 93 -8.32 -6.15 -8.00
CA LYS A 93 -8.03 -7.55 -8.39
C LYS A 93 -8.32 -8.57 -7.31
N ALA A 94 -8.11 -8.23 -6.04
CA ALA A 94 -8.53 -9.08 -4.93
C ALA A 94 -10.07 -9.21 -4.87
N ILE A 95 -10.80 -8.11 -5.09
CA ILE A 95 -12.27 -8.13 -5.19
C ILE A 95 -12.72 -8.99 -6.38
N ASP A 96 -12.20 -8.73 -7.58
CA ASP A 96 -12.52 -9.50 -8.79
C ASP A 96 -12.28 -11.00 -8.59
N PHE A 97 -11.20 -11.36 -7.87
CA PHE A 97 -10.90 -12.76 -7.54
C PHE A 97 -11.94 -13.38 -6.62
N ILE A 98 -12.34 -12.69 -5.54
CA ILE A 98 -13.41 -13.19 -4.66
C ILE A 98 -14.71 -13.35 -5.48
N ASP A 99 -15.06 -12.37 -6.31
CA ASP A 99 -16.26 -12.39 -7.15
C ASP A 99 -16.31 -13.61 -8.07
N GLN A 100 -15.16 -14.00 -8.64
CA GLN A 100 -15.07 -15.12 -9.57
C GLN A 100 -14.97 -16.47 -8.87
N HIS A 101 -14.42 -16.53 -7.65
CA HIS A 101 -14.05 -17.78 -7.00
C HIS A 101 -14.85 -18.11 -5.73
N HIS A 102 -15.77 -17.25 -5.27
CA HIS A 102 -16.53 -17.46 -4.02
C HIS A 102 -17.31 -18.79 -3.91
N GLN A 103 -17.59 -19.47 -5.03
CA GLN A 103 -18.29 -20.77 -5.05
C GLN A 103 -17.39 -21.99 -4.82
N GLN A 104 -16.07 -21.80 -4.66
CA GLN A 104 -15.10 -22.85 -4.40
C GLN A 104 -14.09 -22.39 -3.33
N PRO A 105 -13.44 -23.33 -2.60
CA PRO A 105 -12.36 -22.95 -1.68
C PRO A 105 -11.26 -22.21 -2.44
N PHE A 106 -10.79 -21.10 -1.88
CA PHE A 106 -9.69 -20.33 -2.45
C PHE A 106 -8.68 -19.94 -1.38
N PHE A 107 -7.46 -19.63 -1.84
CA PHE A 107 -6.43 -18.98 -1.04
C PHE A 107 -6.11 -17.63 -1.67
N LEU A 108 -6.26 -16.55 -0.90
CA LEU A 108 -5.93 -15.20 -1.32
C LEU A 108 -4.82 -14.65 -0.43
N TYR A 109 -3.65 -14.40 -1.01
CA TYR A 109 -2.56 -13.69 -0.35
C TYR A 109 -2.55 -12.22 -0.79
N TYR A 110 -3.21 -11.37 0.00
CA TYR A 110 -3.28 -9.93 -0.26
C TYR A 110 -2.13 -9.16 0.41
N ALA A 111 -0.98 -9.13 -0.27
CA ALA A 111 0.21 -8.40 0.18
C ALA A 111 0.15 -6.92 -0.24
N THR A 112 -0.61 -6.13 0.50
CA THR A 112 -0.78 -4.68 0.27
C THR A 112 0.55 -3.93 0.20
N GLN A 113 0.62 -2.89 -0.64
CA GLN A 113 1.72 -1.94 -0.68
C GLN A 113 1.70 -1.01 0.55
N LEU A 114 0.53 -0.82 1.16
CA LEU A 114 0.34 0.10 2.27
C LEU A 114 0.84 -0.50 3.61
N PRO A 115 1.42 0.32 4.51
CA PRO A 115 1.72 1.75 4.37
C PRO A 115 3.20 1.97 3.96
N HIS A 116 3.79 1.15 3.09
CA HIS A 116 5.21 1.26 2.76
C HIS A 116 5.57 2.64 2.20
N GLY A 117 6.81 3.08 2.40
CA GLY A 117 7.30 4.35 1.85
C GLY A 117 7.33 4.34 0.31
N PRO A 118 7.24 5.51 -0.32
CA PRO A 118 7.17 6.86 0.23
C PRO A 118 5.81 7.18 0.88
N CYS A 119 5.78 8.16 1.79
CA CYS A 119 4.51 8.59 2.38
C CYS A 119 3.80 9.45 1.35
N ILE A 120 3.00 8.80 0.51
CA ILE A 120 2.19 9.39 -0.54
C ILE A 120 0.84 8.70 -0.49
N THR A 121 -0.23 9.45 -0.69
CA THR A 121 -1.58 8.90 -0.75
C THR A 121 -2.30 9.53 -1.93
N SER A 122 -3.25 8.81 -2.52
CA SER A 122 -4.08 9.37 -3.59
C SER A 122 -4.98 10.49 -3.07
N ASN A 123 -5.39 10.44 -1.79
CA ASN A 123 -6.30 11.40 -1.20
C ASN A 123 -6.06 11.60 0.30
N LEU A 124 -5.98 12.85 0.77
CA LEU A 124 -5.79 13.19 2.19
C LEU A 124 -7.03 12.91 3.05
N GLY A 125 -8.21 12.89 2.45
CA GLY A 125 -9.48 12.54 3.06
C GLY A 125 -9.78 13.39 4.29
N GLN A 126 -10.23 12.73 5.34
CA GLN A 126 -10.55 13.35 6.63
C GLN A 126 -9.36 14.04 7.33
N PHE A 127 -8.13 13.88 6.83
CA PHE A 127 -6.94 14.47 7.42
C PHE A 127 -6.46 15.75 6.71
N LYS A 128 -7.06 16.12 5.57
CA LYS A 128 -6.69 17.28 4.76
C LYS A 128 -6.53 18.55 5.61
N ASP A 129 -7.51 18.83 6.47
CA ASP A 129 -7.56 20.07 7.26
C ASP A 129 -7.01 19.92 8.69
N ARG A 130 -6.41 18.78 9.02
CA ARG A 130 -5.80 18.59 10.35
C ARG A 130 -4.59 19.53 10.50
N PRO A 131 -4.33 20.09 11.70
CA PRO A 131 -3.14 20.90 11.96
C PRO A 131 -1.90 20.03 12.17
N TRP A 132 -1.66 19.08 11.28
CA TRP A 132 -0.53 18.15 11.31
C TRP A 132 0.45 18.47 10.17
N LEU A 133 1.70 18.03 10.30
CA LEU A 133 2.61 18.06 9.15
C LEU A 133 2.04 17.21 8.01
N GLN A 134 2.30 17.62 6.77
CA GLN A 134 1.80 16.93 5.56
C GLN A 134 2.03 15.42 5.63
N LYS A 135 3.25 14.98 5.99
CA LYS A 135 3.60 13.56 6.10
C LYS A 135 2.80 12.77 7.14
N HIS A 136 2.27 13.42 8.17
CA HIS A 136 1.38 12.75 9.13
C HIS A 136 -0.02 12.58 8.57
N LYS A 137 -0.53 13.57 7.80
CA LYS A 137 -1.80 13.47 7.09
C LYS A 137 -1.74 12.31 6.10
N GLU A 138 -0.73 12.31 5.24
CA GLU A 138 -0.51 11.27 4.24
C GLU A 138 -0.42 9.88 4.87
N TRP A 139 0.34 9.72 5.96
CA TRP A 139 0.48 8.43 6.61
C TRP A 139 -0.84 7.95 7.21
N ALA A 140 -1.58 8.84 7.89
CA ALA A 140 -2.90 8.52 8.42
C ALA A 140 -3.89 8.15 7.31
N SER A 141 -3.83 8.84 6.16
CA SER A 141 -4.60 8.51 4.97
C SER A 141 -4.24 7.14 4.41
N MET A 142 -2.95 6.79 4.33
CA MET A 142 -2.50 5.44 3.90
C MET A 142 -3.02 4.33 4.82
N ILE A 143 -3.00 4.55 6.15
CA ILE A 143 -3.57 3.58 7.10
C ILE A 143 -5.09 3.47 6.94
N THR A 144 -5.78 4.59 6.80
CA THR A 144 -7.24 4.61 6.56
C THR A 144 -7.60 3.95 5.22
N HIS A 145 -6.71 4.07 4.23
CA HIS A 145 -6.87 3.43 2.94
C HIS A 145 -6.78 1.90 3.05
N LEU A 146 -5.76 1.41 3.75
CA LEU A 146 -5.62 -0.01 4.06
C LEU A 146 -6.85 -0.54 4.81
N ASP A 147 -7.27 0.16 5.86
CA ASP A 147 -8.45 -0.20 6.66
C ASP A 147 -9.72 -0.31 5.79
N ARG A 148 -9.93 0.64 4.88
CA ARG A 148 -11.05 0.61 3.92
C ARG A 148 -10.98 -0.59 2.98
N HIS A 149 -9.80 -0.90 2.45
CA HIS A 149 -9.63 -2.05 1.54
C HIS A 149 -9.87 -3.37 2.27
N VAL A 150 -9.34 -3.52 3.49
CA VAL A 150 -9.65 -4.68 4.34
C VAL A 150 -11.16 -4.77 4.57
N GLY A 151 -11.81 -3.67 4.98
CA GLY A 151 -13.26 -3.61 5.16
C GLY A 151 -14.04 -4.06 3.93
N GLY A 152 -13.65 -3.58 2.74
CA GLY A 152 -14.27 -3.96 1.47
C GLY A 152 -14.11 -5.43 1.11
N LEU A 153 -12.95 -6.04 1.39
CA LEU A 153 -12.76 -7.49 1.25
C LEU A 153 -13.69 -8.27 2.18
N LEU A 154 -13.77 -7.87 3.46
CA LEU A 154 -14.66 -8.52 4.43
C LEU A 154 -16.13 -8.38 4.04
N ASP A 155 -16.54 -7.19 3.58
CA ASP A 155 -17.89 -6.96 3.10
C ASP A 155 -18.21 -7.82 1.89
N ARG A 156 -17.26 -8.05 0.98
CA ARG A 156 -17.47 -8.95 -0.15
C ARG A 156 -17.66 -10.40 0.29
N LEU A 157 -16.88 -10.88 1.27
CA LEU A 157 -17.07 -12.21 1.86
C LEU A 157 -18.46 -12.35 2.52
N ARG A 158 -18.95 -11.30 3.20
CA ARG A 158 -20.29 -11.27 3.79
C ARG A 158 -21.39 -11.25 2.73
N GLN A 159 -21.21 -10.48 1.66
CA GLN A 159 -22.16 -10.41 0.54
C GLN A 159 -22.36 -11.77 -0.14
N TYR A 160 -21.32 -12.59 -0.21
CA TYR A 160 -21.40 -13.96 -0.73
C TYR A 160 -21.70 -15.02 0.34
N GLU A 161 -21.99 -14.62 1.58
CA GLU A 161 -22.32 -15.52 2.69
C GLU A 161 -21.23 -16.57 2.99
N ILE A 162 -19.97 -16.26 2.67
CA ILE A 162 -18.81 -17.13 2.92
C ILE A 162 -17.92 -16.65 4.07
N PHE A 163 -18.22 -15.49 4.66
CA PHE A 163 -17.42 -14.90 5.75
C PHE A 163 -17.18 -15.88 6.92
N ASP A 164 -18.23 -16.57 7.39
CA ASP A 164 -18.13 -17.51 8.53
C ASP A 164 -17.37 -18.82 8.19
N ASN A 165 -17.10 -19.06 6.90
CA ASN A 165 -16.34 -20.22 6.40
C ASN A 165 -14.97 -19.81 5.81
N THR A 166 -14.50 -18.59 6.11
CA THR A 166 -13.21 -18.09 5.64
C THR A 166 -12.31 -17.78 6.83
N LEU A 167 -11.19 -18.48 6.94
CA LEU A 167 -10.12 -18.12 7.87
C LEU A 167 -9.40 -16.87 7.38
N ILE A 168 -9.42 -15.79 8.16
CA ILE A 168 -8.77 -14.52 7.83
C ILE A 168 -7.58 -14.33 8.75
N ILE A 169 -6.40 -14.15 8.17
CA ILE A 169 -5.17 -13.82 8.89
C ILE A 169 -4.71 -12.44 8.46
N PHE A 170 -4.66 -11.51 9.41
CA PHE A 170 -4.04 -10.19 9.20
C PHE A 170 -2.72 -10.15 9.95
N ALA A 171 -1.66 -9.72 9.25
CA ALA A 171 -0.33 -9.56 9.83
C ALA A 171 0.45 -8.48 9.07
N SER A 172 1.40 -7.83 9.77
CA SER A 172 2.40 -6.96 9.14
C SER A 172 3.71 -7.74 8.88
N ASP A 173 4.51 -7.31 7.90
CA ASP A 173 5.78 -7.93 7.54
C ASP A 173 6.93 -7.57 8.51
N ASN A 174 6.85 -6.40 9.16
CA ASN A 174 7.82 -5.89 10.11
C ASN A 174 7.19 -4.87 11.08
N GLY A 175 7.91 -4.52 12.15
CA GLY A 175 7.53 -3.42 13.03
C GLY A 175 7.73 -2.02 12.42
N TYR A 176 7.44 -0.99 13.22
CA TYR A 176 7.38 0.41 12.79
C TYR A 176 8.67 0.94 12.12
N ALA A 177 8.54 1.62 10.99
CA ALA A 177 9.65 2.27 10.28
C ALA A 177 10.07 3.62 10.92
N HIS A 178 10.82 3.57 12.02
CA HIS A 178 11.21 4.74 12.83
C HIS A 178 12.33 5.64 12.26
N TRP A 179 12.99 5.25 11.17
CA TRP A 179 14.18 5.96 10.65
C TRP A 179 13.87 7.27 9.90
N GLY A 180 12.65 7.78 10.00
CA GLY A 180 12.21 8.90 9.16
C GLY A 180 12.02 8.52 7.70
N TYR A 181 11.99 7.20 7.40
CA TYR A 181 11.48 6.73 6.12
C TYR A 181 10.11 7.35 5.88
N MET A 182 9.78 7.52 4.60
CA MET A 182 8.54 8.16 4.17
C MET A 182 8.50 9.70 4.41
N GLY A 183 9.65 10.34 4.66
CA GLY A 183 9.79 11.80 4.76
C GLY A 183 9.37 12.38 6.10
N ARG A 184 9.01 11.52 7.05
CA ARG A 184 8.77 11.90 8.44
C ARG A 184 10.13 12.16 9.09
N GLN A 185 10.15 13.04 10.09
CA GLN A 185 11.33 13.15 10.93
C GLN A 185 11.61 11.78 11.58
N LYS A 186 12.89 11.47 11.82
CA LYS A 186 13.28 10.29 12.58
C LYS A 186 12.68 10.40 13.98
N TYR A 187 11.56 9.73 14.18
CA TYR A 187 10.93 9.58 15.47
C TYR A 187 11.18 8.16 15.94
N ALA A 188 12.12 8.00 16.87
CA ALA A 188 12.16 6.76 17.65
C ALA A 188 10.77 6.52 18.25
N ASP A 189 10.17 7.55 18.85
CA ASP A 189 8.83 7.53 19.42
C ASP A 189 7.98 8.64 18.79
N ASP A 190 7.16 8.30 17.80
CA ASP A 190 6.27 9.29 17.17
C ASP A 190 5.24 9.80 18.21
N PRO A 191 5.25 11.09 18.55
CA PRO A 191 4.43 11.60 19.65
C PRO A 191 2.94 11.70 19.28
N LEU A 192 2.61 11.75 17.99
CA LEU A 192 1.24 11.90 17.51
C LEU A 192 0.53 10.54 17.48
N PHE A 193 1.12 9.55 16.81
CA PHE A 193 0.48 8.27 16.58
C PHE A 193 0.97 7.15 17.50
N ARG A 194 2.15 7.29 18.12
CA ARG A 194 2.75 6.28 19.01
C ARG A 194 2.79 4.89 18.37
N ASN A 195 3.17 4.85 17.09
CA ASN A 195 3.01 3.70 16.17
C ASN A 195 3.55 2.35 16.63
N LYS A 196 4.61 2.33 17.45
CA LYS A 196 5.21 1.10 17.97
C LYS A 196 4.82 0.80 19.42
N GLY A 197 3.89 1.57 19.99
CA GLY A 197 3.57 1.50 21.41
C GLY A 197 4.81 1.68 22.31
N PRO A 198 4.92 0.94 23.43
CA PRO A 198 6.02 1.09 24.38
C PRO A 198 7.34 0.41 23.92
N TRP A 199 7.35 -0.22 22.75
CA TRP A 199 8.40 -1.17 22.36
C TRP A 199 9.64 -0.49 21.79
N ARG A 200 10.85 -0.85 22.21
CA ARG A 200 12.10 -0.21 21.73
C ARG A 200 12.39 -0.53 20.26
N GLY A 201 12.94 0.43 19.50
CA GLY A 201 13.45 0.20 18.13
C GLY A 201 12.39 0.29 17.04
N GLY A 202 12.67 -0.30 15.87
CA GLY A 202 11.80 -0.30 14.70
C GLY A 202 12.46 -1.05 13.54
N LYS A 203 11.84 -1.04 12.34
CA LYS A 203 12.31 -1.71 11.12
C LYS A 203 13.84 -1.67 10.97
N PHE A 204 14.45 -2.77 10.54
CA PHE A 204 15.92 -3.02 10.49
C PHE A 204 16.63 -3.27 11.83
N ILE A 205 15.93 -3.23 12.97
CA ILE A 205 16.53 -3.58 14.26
C ILE A 205 15.75 -4.72 14.91
N ALA A 206 16.46 -5.70 15.46
CA ALA A 206 15.89 -6.87 16.15
C ALA A 206 15.35 -6.57 17.57
N TRP A 207 14.98 -5.32 17.85
CA TRP A 207 14.25 -4.98 19.09
C TRP A 207 12.74 -5.10 18.86
N GLU A 208 11.96 -5.23 19.94
CA GLU A 208 10.50 -5.41 19.90
C GLU A 208 9.79 -4.48 18.90
N GLY A 209 10.13 -3.18 18.86
CA GLY A 209 9.48 -2.23 17.96
C GLY A 209 9.70 -2.51 16.46
N GLY A 210 10.71 -3.32 16.11
CA GLY A 210 11.06 -3.69 14.74
C GLY A 210 10.57 -5.08 14.30
N VAL A 211 10.24 -5.97 15.24
CA VAL A 211 9.81 -7.35 14.94
C VAL A 211 8.41 -7.68 15.47
N ARG A 212 7.91 -6.92 16.45
CA ARG A 212 6.56 -7.08 16.97
C ARG A 212 5.57 -6.41 16.04
N ILE A 213 4.60 -7.20 15.58
CA ILE A 213 3.62 -6.80 14.57
C ILE A 213 2.20 -6.86 15.13
N PRO A 214 1.27 -6.07 14.60
CA PRO A 214 -0.14 -6.40 14.73
C PRO A 214 -0.40 -7.72 14.00
N MET A 215 -1.05 -8.66 14.69
CA MET A 215 -1.52 -9.92 14.11
C MET A 215 -2.84 -10.30 14.75
N PHE A 216 -3.81 -10.70 13.92
CA PHE A 216 -5.04 -11.32 14.40
C PHE A 216 -5.51 -12.39 13.40
N VAL A 217 -6.32 -13.30 13.92
CA VAL A 217 -6.97 -14.36 13.16
C VAL A 217 -8.46 -14.28 13.45
N HIS A 218 -9.28 -14.33 12.40
CA HIS A 218 -10.74 -14.43 12.47
C HIS A 218 -11.19 -15.72 11.81
#